data_AF-A0A840QCY8-F1
#
_entry.id   AF-A0A840QCY8-F1
#
_cell.length_a   1.000
_cell.length_b   1.000
_cell.length_c   1.000
_cell.angle_alpha   90.00
_cell.angle_beta   90.00
_cell.angle_gamma   90.00
#
_symmetry.space_group_name_H-M   'P 1'
#
loop_
_entity.id
_entity.type
_entity.pdbx_description
1 polymer ?
#
loop_
_entity_poly.entity_id
_entity_poly.type
_entity_poly.pdbx_seq_one_letter_code
_entity_poly.pdbx_strand_id
1 'polypeptide(L)'
;MSITAGWAVIGLDGSYQGLNATLNTPDEVAGFVKQLADPQADSARLVHNGRPLWDAETNFPDHDVFAAIVDGFGYLSYQDATRGKAYPEGDPASEGCEFDDDDFPPGSGLPVERFAEVLVEFLRTADRPASVTWRDLYPEATGE
;
A
#
# COMPACT_ATOMS: atom_id res chain seq x y z
N MET A 1 8.29 1.37 16.10
CA MET A 1 7.59 1.92 14.93
C MET A 1 6.54 0.91 14.52
N SER A 2 5.36 1.35 14.09
CA SER A 2 4.24 0.45 13.80
C SER A 2 3.38 1.00 12.67
N ILE A 3 2.77 0.11 11.89
CA ILE A 3 1.77 0.45 10.87
C ILE A 3 0.40 -0.03 11.36
N THR A 4 -0.61 0.82 11.24
CA THR A 4 -2.02 0.41 11.31
C THR A 4 -2.48 0.09 9.89
N ALA A 5 -2.80 -1.17 9.62
CA ALA A 5 -3.36 -1.64 8.36
C ALA A 5 -4.86 -1.86 8.53
N GLY A 6 -5.68 -1.33 7.62
CA GLY A 6 -7.13 -1.58 7.57
C GLY A 6 -7.56 -1.97 6.17
N TRP A 7 -8.35 -3.04 6.05
CA TRP A 7 -8.86 -3.56 4.77
C TRP A 7 -10.23 -4.21 4.97
N ALA A 8 -10.89 -4.56 3.89
CA ALA A 8 -12.13 -5.31 3.92
C ALA A 8 -11.96 -6.69 3.29
N VAL A 9 -12.80 -7.63 3.70
CA VAL A 9 -13.05 -8.87 2.96
C VAL A 9 -14.49 -8.85 2.49
N ILE A 10 -14.69 -8.99 1.18
CA ILE A 10 -15.99 -8.92 0.52
C ILE A 10 -16.41 -10.33 0.09
N GLY A 11 -17.41 -10.86 0.79
CA GLY A 11 -18.04 -12.14 0.51
C GLY A 11 -18.63 -12.22 -0.89
N LEU A 12 -18.61 -13.40 -1.52
CA LEU A 12 -19.33 -13.64 -2.79
C LEU A 12 -20.85 -13.48 -2.64
N ASP A 13 -21.35 -13.55 -1.40
CA ASP A 13 -22.74 -13.28 -1.02
C ASP A 13 -23.02 -11.79 -0.76
N GLY A 14 -22.03 -10.91 -0.97
CA GLY A 14 -22.10 -9.48 -0.68
C GLY A 14 -21.90 -9.14 0.80
N SER A 15 -21.49 -10.10 1.65
CA SER A 15 -21.11 -9.80 3.02
C SER A 15 -19.85 -8.92 3.06
N TYR A 16 -19.78 -8.04 4.04
CA TYR A 16 -18.66 -7.12 4.22
C TYR A 16 -18.09 -7.29 5.62
N GLN A 17 -16.78 -7.53 5.70
CA GLN A 17 -16.06 -7.61 6.96
C GLN A 17 -14.87 -6.65 6.95
N GLY A 18 -14.95 -5.58 7.73
CA GLY A 18 -13.81 -4.71 8.00
C GLY A 18 -12.83 -5.37 8.95
N LEU A 19 -11.55 -5.36 8.58
CA LEU A 19 -10.43 -5.90 9.34
C LEU A 19 -9.40 -4.81 9.61
N ASN A 20 -8.68 -4.96 10.72
CA ASN A 20 -7.53 -4.13 11.01
C ASN A 20 -6.44 -4.93 11.73
N ALA A 21 -5.19 -4.50 11.57
CA ALA A 21 -4.05 -5.05 12.27
C ALA A 21 -3.03 -3.95 12.59
N THR A 22 -2.36 -4.08 13.73
CA THR A 22 -1.18 -3.28 14.05
C THR A 22 0.06 -4.13 13.80
N LEU A 23 0.92 -3.67 12.89
CA LEU A 23 2.15 -4.35 12.47
C LEU A 23 3.34 -3.66 13.14
N ASN A 24 4.07 -4.36 14.00
CA ASN A 24 5.23 -3.85 14.74
C ASN A 24 6.54 -4.49 14.27
N THR A 25 6.44 -5.65 13.62
CA THR A 25 7.57 -6.51 13.28
C THR A 25 7.49 -7.02 11.83
N PRO A 26 8.62 -7.41 11.24
CA PRO A 26 8.62 -8.06 9.93
C PRO A 26 7.77 -9.33 9.85
N ASP A 27 7.70 -10.11 10.92
CA ASP A 27 6.89 -11.33 10.96
C ASP A 27 5.38 -11.02 10.91
N GLU A 28 4.95 -9.94 11.57
CA GLU A 28 3.57 -9.46 11.46
C GLU A 28 3.26 -8.91 10.07
N VAL A 29 4.22 -8.23 9.41
CA VAL A 29 4.08 -7.82 8.01
C VAL A 29 3.91 -9.04 7.10
N ALA A 30 4.70 -10.10 7.29
CA ALA A 30 4.55 -11.33 6.53
C ALA A 30 3.18 -12.02 6.79
N GLY A 31 2.69 -11.97 8.03
CA GLY A 31 1.35 -12.46 8.40
C GLY A 31 0.22 -11.64 7.77
N PHE A 32 0.40 -10.33 7.65
CA PHE A 32 -0.52 -9.43 6.97
C PHE A 32 -0.55 -9.68 5.46
N VAL A 33 0.60 -9.80 4.81
CA VAL A 33 0.72 -10.14 3.38
C VAL A 33 -0.02 -11.43 3.06
N LYS A 34 0.05 -12.46 3.93
CA LYS A 34 -0.70 -13.70 3.73
C LYS A 34 -2.22 -13.52 3.81
N GLN A 35 -2.71 -12.60 4.66
CA GLN A 35 -4.14 -12.31 4.76
C GLN A 35 -4.63 -11.50 3.56
N LEU A 36 -3.82 -10.55 3.09
CA LEU A 36 -4.13 -9.73 1.93
C LEU A 36 -4.12 -10.51 0.61
N ALA A 37 -3.50 -11.70 0.60
CA ALA A 37 -3.52 -12.62 -0.54
C ALA A 37 -4.83 -13.42 -0.67
N ASP A 38 -5.80 -13.22 0.25
CA ASP A 38 -7.15 -13.75 0.07
C ASP A 38 -7.78 -13.08 -1.17
N PRO A 39 -8.29 -13.83 -2.16
CA PRO A 39 -8.93 -13.27 -3.35
C PRO A 39 -10.14 -12.38 -3.07
N GLN A 40 -10.71 -12.45 -1.85
CA GLN A 40 -11.82 -11.63 -1.42
C GLN A 40 -11.38 -10.39 -0.62
N ALA A 41 -10.08 -10.22 -0.38
CA ALA A 41 -9.55 -9.04 0.28
C ALA A 41 -9.52 -7.85 -0.68
N ASP A 42 -10.01 -6.73 -0.19
CA ASP A 42 -9.89 -5.42 -0.82
C ASP A 42 -8.48 -4.83 -0.55
N SER A 43 -8.17 -3.71 -1.19
CA SER A 43 -7.00 -2.92 -0.87
C SER A 43 -7.00 -2.50 0.61
N ALA A 44 -5.80 -2.47 1.17
CA ALA A 44 -5.53 -2.12 2.54
C ALA A 44 -4.95 -0.72 2.62
N ARG A 45 -5.55 0.14 3.44
CA ARG A 45 -4.97 1.42 3.82
C ARG A 45 -3.95 1.23 4.93
N LEU A 46 -2.75 1.78 4.74
CA LEU A 46 -1.64 1.68 5.67
C LEU A 46 -1.31 3.04 6.26
N VAL A 47 -1.36 3.15 7.60
CA VAL A 47 -0.99 4.37 8.33
C VAL A 47 0.22 4.09 9.20
N HIS A 48 1.34 4.75 8.94
CA HIS A 48 2.53 4.64 9.77
C HIS A 48 2.41 5.54 11.01
N ASN A 49 2.27 4.93 12.19
CA ASN A 49 1.97 5.65 13.45
C ASN A 49 3.13 6.50 13.99
N GLY A 50 4.30 6.44 13.35
CA GLY A 50 5.47 7.29 13.67
C GLY A 50 5.57 8.57 12.84
N ARG A 51 4.66 8.80 11.88
CA ARG A 51 4.65 10.01 11.05
C ARG A 51 3.82 11.13 11.69
N PRO A 52 4.13 12.41 11.37
CA PRO A 52 3.27 13.52 11.77
C PRO A 52 1.88 13.38 11.14
N LEU A 53 0.89 13.98 11.80
CA LEU A 53 -0.44 14.16 11.24
C LEU A 53 -0.48 15.46 10.45
N TRP A 54 -1.24 15.50 9.35
CA TRP A 54 -1.55 16.75 8.67
C TRP A 54 -2.52 17.59 9.50
N ASP A 55 -3.53 16.94 10.09
CA ASP A 55 -4.45 17.55 11.05
C ASP A 55 -4.55 16.66 12.29
N ALA A 56 -4.05 17.19 13.42
CA ALA A 56 -4.05 16.48 14.69
C ALA A 56 -5.43 16.43 15.36
N GLU A 57 -6.35 17.36 15.06
CA GLU A 57 -7.68 17.40 15.67
C GLU A 57 -8.58 16.30 15.11
N THR A 58 -8.43 15.99 13.82
CA THR A 58 -9.18 14.93 13.12
C THR A 58 -8.41 13.62 12.98
N ASN A 59 -7.17 13.58 13.49
CA ASN A 59 -6.26 12.45 13.36
C ASN A 59 -6.01 12.07 11.88
N PHE A 60 -5.89 13.08 11.02
CA PHE A 60 -5.70 12.91 9.57
C PHE A 60 -4.21 12.70 9.24
N PRO A 61 -3.82 11.55 8.67
CA PRO A 61 -2.43 11.26 8.32
C PRO A 61 -1.86 12.25 7.29
N ASP A 62 -0.55 12.49 7.33
CA ASP A 62 0.16 13.28 6.32
C ASP A 62 0.48 12.51 5.03
N HIS A 63 0.08 11.25 4.96
CA HIS A 63 0.38 10.30 3.89
C HIS A 63 -0.84 9.43 3.58
N ASP A 64 -0.85 8.89 2.38
CA ASP A 64 -1.83 7.90 1.95
C ASP A 64 -1.09 6.78 1.24
N VAL A 65 -1.26 5.57 1.75
CA VAL A 65 -0.55 4.38 1.30
C VAL A 65 -1.55 3.25 1.20
N PHE A 66 -1.73 2.70 0.00
CA PHE A 66 -2.59 1.56 -0.23
C PHE A 66 -1.80 0.36 -0.70
N ALA A 67 -2.21 -0.81 -0.24
CA ALA A 67 -1.56 -2.09 -0.48
C ALA A 67 -2.60 -3.12 -0.93
N ALA A 68 -2.31 -3.92 -1.95
CA ALA A 68 -3.19 -5.02 -2.38
C ALA A 68 -2.37 -6.22 -2.86
N ILE A 69 -2.98 -7.41 -2.94
CA ILE A 69 -2.38 -8.55 -3.61
C ILE A 69 -3.38 -9.12 -4.61
N VAL A 70 -2.98 -9.19 -5.88
CA VAL A 70 -3.81 -9.72 -6.97
C VAL A 70 -2.94 -10.62 -7.84
N ASP A 71 -3.44 -11.82 -8.16
CA ASP A 71 -2.79 -12.79 -9.05
C ASP A 71 -1.31 -13.07 -8.74
N GLY A 72 -0.95 -13.04 -7.45
CA GLY A 72 0.41 -13.31 -6.99
C GLY A 72 1.37 -12.11 -7.10
N PHE A 73 0.85 -10.91 -7.31
CA PHE A 73 1.61 -9.66 -7.25
C PHE A 73 1.13 -8.77 -6.10
N GLY A 74 2.06 -8.15 -5.39
CA GLY A 74 1.78 -7.14 -4.39
C GLY A 74 1.85 -5.74 -4.98
N TYR A 75 0.76 -4.99 -4.87
CA TYR A 75 0.61 -3.64 -5.37
C TYR A 75 0.70 -2.65 -4.22
N LEU A 76 1.37 -1.52 -4.46
CA LEU A 76 1.55 -0.46 -3.47
C LEU A 76 1.38 0.90 -4.14
N SER A 77 0.70 1.82 -3.47
CA SER A 77 0.72 3.22 -3.82
C SER A 77 1.25 4.02 -2.64
N TYR A 78 1.85 5.17 -2.94
CA TYR A 78 2.32 6.08 -1.91
C TYR A 78 2.12 7.51 -2.37
N GLN A 79 1.55 8.34 -1.49
CA GLN A 79 1.60 9.80 -1.56
C GLN A 79 1.79 10.37 -0.16
N ASP A 80 2.35 11.57 -0.07
CA ASP A 80 2.35 12.35 1.15
C ASP A 80 2.29 13.86 0.91
N ALA A 81 2.35 14.62 1.99
CA ALA A 81 2.32 16.08 1.99
C ALA A 81 3.31 16.76 1.02
N THR A 82 4.39 16.08 0.62
CA THR A 82 5.46 16.63 -0.22
C THR A 82 5.65 15.91 -1.55
N ARG A 83 5.15 14.68 -1.68
CA ARG A 83 5.28 13.87 -2.89
C ARG A 83 3.92 13.42 -3.38
N GLY A 84 3.66 13.69 -4.66
CA GLY A 84 2.47 13.20 -5.35
C GLY A 84 2.39 11.68 -5.39
N LYS A 85 1.21 11.19 -5.79
CA LYS A 85 0.93 9.75 -5.89
C LYS A 85 1.88 9.06 -6.86
N ALA A 86 2.47 7.97 -6.39
CA ALA A 86 3.38 7.16 -7.16
C ALA A 86 3.14 5.67 -6.90
N TYR A 87 3.60 4.86 -7.85
CA TYR A 87 3.53 3.41 -7.80
C TYR A 87 4.91 2.82 -8.08
N PRO A 88 5.27 1.65 -7.51
CA PRO A 88 6.51 0.97 -7.86
C PRO A 88 6.59 0.67 -9.36
N GLU A 89 7.79 0.74 -9.91
CA GLU A 89 8.11 0.06 -11.17
C GLU A 89 8.31 -1.43 -10.87
N GLY A 90 7.28 -2.23 -11.19
CA GLY A 90 7.20 -3.64 -10.87
C GLY A 90 7.42 -4.56 -12.07
N ASP A 91 6.78 -5.72 -12.02
CA ASP A 91 6.85 -6.73 -13.07
C ASP A 91 5.95 -6.33 -14.25
N PRO A 92 6.47 -6.23 -15.49
CA PRO A 92 5.67 -5.93 -16.68
C PRO A 92 4.52 -6.89 -16.97
N ALA A 93 4.56 -8.11 -16.41
CA ALA A 93 3.49 -9.09 -16.54
C ALA A 93 2.33 -8.86 -15.56
N SER A 94 2.51 -7.99 -14.55
CA SER A 94 1.44 -7.61 -13.63
C SER A 94 0.40 -6.75 -14.37
N GLU A 95 -0.84 -7.24 -14.43
CA GLU A 95 -1.96 -6.48 -14.99
C GLU A 95 -2.35 -5.32 -14.06
N GLY A 96 -3.11 -4.36 -14.56
CA GLY A 96 -3.69 -3.32 -13.71
C GLY A 96 -4.89 -3.88 -12.94
N CYS A 97 -5.15 -3.34 -11.76
CA CYS A 97 -6.30 -3.71 -10.95
C CYS A 97 -6.93 -2.46 -10.31
N GLU A 98 -8.26 -2.49 -10.19
CA GLU A 98 -9.06 -1.38 -9.70
C GLU A 98 -9.70 -1.79 -8.37
N PHE A 99 -9.65 -0.89 -7.40
CA PHE A 99 -10.31 -1.01 -6.10
C PHE A 99 -11.02 0.32 -5.79
N ASP A 100 -11.95 0.30 -4.84
CA ASP A 100 -12.72 1.51 -4.50
C ASP A 100 -11.83 2.68 -4.03
N ASP A 101 -10.70 2.37 -3.38
CA ASP A 101 -9.77 3.37 -2.83
C ASP A 101 -8.57 3.69 -3.75
N ASP A 102 -8.19 2.78 -4.66
CA ASP A 102 -7.03 2.97 -5.55
C ASP A 102 -7.10 2.13 -6.84
N ASP A 103 -6.55 2.71 -7.91
CA ASP A 103 -6.36 2.05 -9.20
C ASP A 103 -4.87 1.82 -9.41
N PHE A 104 -4.44 0.57 -9.37
CA PHE A 104 -3.05 0.20 -9.58
C PHE A 104 -2.78 -0.01 -11.07
N PRO A 105 -1.83 0.74 -11.67
CA PRO A 105 -1.58 0.65 -13.10
C PRO A 105 -0.85 -0.65 -13.46
N PRO A 106 -0.99 -1.13 -14.72
CA PRO A 106 -0.20 -2.26 -15.21
C PRO A 106 1.31 -2.03 -15.02
N GLY A 107 2.01 -3.12 -14.73
CA GLY A 107 3.45 -3.09 -14.49
C GLY A 107 3.87 -2.56 -13.12
N SER A 108 2.93 -2.31 -12.20
CA SER A 108 3.26 -1.82 -10.84
C SER A 108 3.29 -2.90 -9.76
N GLY A 109 2.82 -4.11 -10.09
CA GLY A 109 2.83 -5.25 -9.18
C GLY A 109 4.25 -5.76 -8.94
N LEU A 110 4.61 -5.94 -7.67
CA LEU A 110 5.88 -6.52 -7.26
C LEU A 110 5.70 -8.02 -6.97
N PRO A 111 6.73 -8.86 -7.15
CA PRO A 111 6.73 -10.20 -6.56
C PRO A 111 6.42 -10.12 -5.05
N VAL A 112 5.60 -11.03 -4.51
CA VAL A 112 5.09 -10.95 -3.13
C VAL A 112 6.20 -10.85 -2.09
N GLU A 113 7.32 -11.55 -2.30
CA GLU A 113 8.48 -11.48 -1.41
C GLU A 113 9.07 -10.06 -1.39
N ARG A 114 9.20 -9.45 -2.57
CA ARG A 114 9.70 -8.08 -2.71
C ARG A 114 8.74 -7.07 -2.11
N PHE A 115 7.44 -7.26 -2.33
CA PHE A 115 6.40 -6.46 -1.73
C PHE A 115 6.46 -6.48 -0.19
N ALA A 116 6.65 -7.66 0.42
CA ALA A 116 6.82 -7.79 1.86
C ALA A 116 8.05 -7.03 2.37
N GLU A 117 9.18 -7.11 1.66
CA GLU A 117 10.40 -6.35 2.00
C GLU A 117 10.16 -4.84 1.95
N VAL A 118 9.43 -4.36 0.94
CA VAL A 118 9.05 -2.94 0.78
C VAL A 118 8.17 -2.47 1.94
N LEU A 119 7.19 -3.27 2.36
CA LEU A 119 6.36 -2.95 3.53
C LEU A 119 7.18 -2.95 4.84
N VAL A 120 8.16 -3.84 4.97
CA VAL A 120 9.10 -3.84 6.10
C VAL A 120 9.99 -2.60 6.09
N GLU A 121 10.41 -2.13 4.92
CA GLU A 121 11.14 -0.87 4.80
C GLU A 121 10.25 0.30 5.27
N PHE A 122 9.01 0.38 4.77
CA PHE A 122 8.06 1.42 5.20
C PHE A 122 7.83 1.41 6.72
N LEU A 123 7.69 0.22 7.33
CA LEU A 123 7.58 0.04 8.78
C LEU A 123 8.79 0.62 9.55
N ARG A 124 9.99 0.56 8.95
CA ARG A 124 11.23 0.99 9.60
C ARG A 124 11.52 2.47 9.37
N THR A 125 11.26 2.96 8.17
CA THR A 125 11.66 4.30 7.73
C THR A 125 10.57 5.33 7.94
N ALA A 126 9.30 4.90 8.04
CA ALA A 126 8.16 5.79 7.99
C ALA A 126 8.12 6.63 6.71
N ASP A 127 8.75 6.18 5.62
CA ASP A 127 8.97 6.97 4.41
C ASP A 127 8.77 6.10 3.16
N ARG A 128 8.55 6.73 1.99
CA ARG A 128 8.44 6.07 0.69
C ARG A 128 9.64 5.12 0.51
N PRO A 129 9.41 3.79 0.45
CA PRO A 129 10.50 2.80 0.39
C PRO A 129 11.49 3.09 -0.74
N ALA A 130 12.77 3.23 -0.40
CA ALA A 130 13.84 3.56 -1.35
C ALA A 130 14.36 2.31 -2.08
N SER A 131 13.98 1.11 -1.64
CA SER A 131 14.42 -0.13 -2.26
C SER A 131 13.77 -0.39 -3.64
N VAL A 132 12.74 0.36 -4.03
CA VAL A 132 12.13 0.27 -5.37
C VAL A 132 12.18 1.61 -6.08
N THR A 133 12.21 1.57 -7.41
CA THR A 133 11.97 2.75 -8.24
C THR A 133 10.49 3.06 -8.25
N TRP A 134 10.15 4.35 -8.21
CA TRP A 134 8.78 4.82 -8.21
C TRP A 134 8.50 5.58 -9.50
N ARG A 135 7.35 5.30 -10.10
CA ARG A 135 6.77 6.05 -11.20
C ARG A 135 5.65 6.94 -10.66
N ASP A 136 5.82 8.25 -10.79
CA ASP A 136 4.80 9.22 -10.39
C ASP A 136 3.60 9.14 -11.34
N LEU A 137 2.38 9.20 -10.81
CA LEU A 137 1.13 9.17 -11.58
C LEU A 137 0.98 10.42 -12.44
N TYR A 138 1.33 11.57 -11.85
CA TYR A 138 1.37 12.87 -12.51
C TYR A 138 2.81 13.38 -12.40
N PRO A 139 3.70 13.00 -13.34
CA PRO A 139 5.03 13.59 -13.36
C PRO A 139 4.87 15.11 -13.46
N GLU A 140 5.61 15.87 -12.66
CA GLU A 140 5.66 17.32 -12.82
C GLU A 140 5.97 17.60 -14.29
N ALA A 141 5.11 18.36 -14.97
CA ALA A 141 5.36 18.75 -16.34
C ALA A 141 6.70 19.48 -16.34
N THR A 142 7.73 18.86 -16.91
CA THR A 142 9.01 19.52 -17.16
C THR A 142 8.70 20.70 -18.06
N GLY A 143 8.63 21.90 -17.49
CA GLY A 143 8.46 23.13 -18.25
C GLY A 143 9.62 23.24 -19.23
N GLU A 144 9.30 23.19 -20.52
CA GLU A 144 10.18 23.64 -21.60
C GLU A 144 10.30 25.18 -21.58
#